data_AF-A0A426YMW0-F1
#
_entry.id   AF-A0A426YMW0-F1
#
_cell.length_a   1.000
_cell.length_b   1.000
_cell.length_c   1.000
_cell.angle_alpha   90.00
_cell.angle_beta   90.00
_cell.angle_gamma   90.00
#
_symmetry.space_group_name_H-M   'P 1'
#
loop_
_entity.id
_entity.type
_entity.pdbx_description
1 polymer ?
#
loop_
_entity_poly.entity_id
_entity_poly.type
_entity_poly.pdbx_seq_one_letter_code
_entity_poly.pdbx_strand_id
1 'polypeptide(L)'
;MWLLHLLQYDAFEIGFITTDDFTNADILEATYPAVAKRLHGDWTNDPAIPVVTGFLGKGWKSGAVTTLGRGGSDLTATTIGKALGLREIQVWKDVDGVLTCDPNICPNAKPVPHLTFEEAAELAYFGAQVLHPQSMRPAREGDIPVRVKNSYNPQAPGTVITKARDMSKVNISLVVHDSEAQQCIRALHSAFFDDGFLSEVEEAASVN
;
A
#
# COMPACT_ATOMS: atom_id res chain seq x y z
N MET A 1 -3.76 34.62 -0.05
CA MET A 1 -3.47 33.21 0.28
C MET A 1 -4.74 32.66 0.92
N TRP A 2 -5.57 31.94 0.16
CA TRP A 2 -6.78 31.31 0.72
C TRP A 2 -6.30 30.18 1.63
N LEU A 3 -6.50 30.32 2.95
CA LEU A 3 -6.31 29.23 3.89
C LEU A 3 -7.43 28.22 3.62
N LEU A 4 -7.12 27.17 2.87
CA LEU A 4 -7.97 25.99 2.80
C LEU A 4 -8.15 25.47 4.23
N HIS A 5 -9.38 25.36 4.69
CA HIS A 5 -9.69 24.76 5.98
C HIS A 5 -9.76 23.23 5.83
N LEU A 6 -9.80 22.52 6.97
CA LEU A 6 -9.97 21.07 7.01
C LEU A 6 -11.44 20.73 7.18
N LEU A 7 -11.91 19.70 6.49
CA LEU A 7 -13.27 19.17 6.65
C LEU A 7 -13.20 17.66 6.92
N GLN A 8 -13.70 17.24 8.09
CA GLN A 8 -13.74 15.84 8.49
C GLN A 8 -14.89 15.11 7.79
N TYR A 9 -14.64 13.86 7.42
CA TYR A 9 -15.63 12.93 6.89
C TYR A 9 -15.54 11.57 7.56
N ASP A 10 -16.68 11.04 7.96
CA ASP A 10 -16.80 9.64 8.33
C ASP A 10 -17.05 8.82 7.06
N ALA A 11 -16.19 7.84 6.76
CA ALA A 11 -16.25 7.04 5.53
C ALA A 11 -17.64 6.43 5.29
N PHE A 12 -18.26 5.90 6.35
CA PHE A 12 -19.59 5.28 6.32
C PHE A 12 -20.73 6.28 6.02
N GLU A 13 -20.51 7.59 6.12
CA GLU A 13 -21.50 8.63 5.77
C GLU A 13 -21.28 9.22 4.37
N ILE A 14 -20.12 8.98 3.74
CA ILE A 14 -19.78 9.59 2.43
C ILE A 14 -19.84 8.62 1.25
N GLY A 15 -20.41 7.44 1.44
CA GLY A 15 -20.64 6.49 0.36
C GLY A 15 -19.65 5.33 0.32
N PHE A 16 -18.90 5.04 1.39
CA PHE A 16 -18.27 3.71 1.53
C PHE A 16 -19.35 2.67 1.82
N ILE A 17 -19.75 1.93 0.78
CA ILE A 17 -20.80 0.92 0.84
C ILE A 17 -20.15 -0.45 0.79
N THR A 18 -20.47 -1.30 1.77
CA THR A 18 -19.83 -2.61 1.92
C THR A 18 -20.85 -3.76 1.99
N THR A 19 -20.36 -4.99 1.92
CA THR A 19 -21.11 -6.15 2.40
C THR A 19 -21.36 -6.05 3.92
N ASP A 20 -22.24 -6.89 4.44
CA ASP A 20 -22.59 -6.95 5.87
C ASP A 20 -21.72 -7.97 6.64
N ASP A 21 -20.61 -8.42 6.06
CA ASP A 21 -19.66 -9.34 6.69
C ASP A 21 -18.75 -8.56 7.65
N PHE A 22 -19.23 -8.35 8.88
CA PHE A 22 -18.48 -7.62 9.91
C PHE A 22 -17.08 -8.22 10.10
N THR A 23 -16.12 -7.38 10.49
CA THR A 23 -14.68 -7.67 10.61
C THR A 23 -13.89 -7.74 9.30
N ASN A 24 -14.53 -8.06 8.16
CA ASN A 24 -13.85 -8.20 6.87
C ASN A 24 -14.80 -7.89 5.69
N ALA A 25 -15.46 -6.72 5.74
CA ALA A 25 -16.45 -6.36 4.76
C ALA A 25 -15.81 -5.97 3.42
N ASP A 26 -16.41 -6.41 2.32
CA ASP A 26 -15.96 -6.07 0.97
C ASP A 26 -16.58 -4.76 0.49
N ILE A 27 -15.78 -3.91 -0.15
CA ILE A 27 -16.26 -2.68 -0.80
C ILE A 27 -17.06 -3.04 -2.05
N LEU A 28 -18.30 -2.55 -2.12
CA LEU A 28 -19.17 -2.72 -3.27
C LEU A 28 -18.92 -1.65 -4.34
N GLU A 29 -19.11 -1.99 -5.61
CA GLU A 29 -18.88 -1.10 -6.76
C GLU A 29 -19.67 0.22 -6.68
N ALA A 30 -20.83 0.23 -6.02
CA ALA A 30 -21.61 1.44 -5.76
C ALA A 30 -20.84 2.51 -4.97
N THR A 31 -19.77 2.13 -4.27
CA THR A 31 -18.91 3.04 -3.49
C THR A 31 -18.24 4.09 -4.36
N TYR A 32 -17.67 3.70 -5.51
CA TYR A 32 -16.86 4.61 -6.32
C TYR A 32 -17.65 5.84 -6.80
N PRO A 33 -18.82 5.72 -7.45
CA PRO A 33 -19.61 6.89 -7.83
C PRO A 33 -20.19 7.64 -6.63
N ALA A 34 -20.50 6.97 -5.52
CA ALA A 34 -21.06 7.61 -4.32
C ALA A 34 -20.03 8.52 -3.63
N VAL A 35 -18.83 8.00 -3.36
CA VAL A 35 -17.70 8.74 -2.79
C VAL A 35 -17.31 9.90 -3.71
N ALA A 36 -17.20 9.66 -5.02
CA ALA A 36 -16.85 10.69 -5.97
C ALA A 36 -17.87 11.83 -5.98
N LYS A 37 -19.17 11.50 -6.04
CA LYS A 37 -20.25 12.48 -6.01
C LYS A 37 -20.20 13.33 -4.73
N ARG A 38 -20.00 12.70 -3.57
CA ARG A 38 -19.97 13.40 -2.28
C ARG A 38 -18.77 14.35 -2.18
N LEU A 39 -17.56 13.82 -2.37
CA LEU A 39 -16.34 14.61 -2.20
C LEU A 39 -16.19 15.71 -3.26
N HIS A 40 -16.48 15.44 -4.54
CA HIS A 40 -16.45 16.48 -5.57
C HIS A 40 -17.54 17.53 -5.38
N GLY A 41 -18.75 17.11 -4.94
CA GLY A 41 -19.86 18.02 -4.68
C GLY A 41 -19.51 19.03 -3.58
N ASP A 42 -18.98 18.54 -2.45
CA ASP A 42 -18.59 19.39 -1.33
C ASP A 42 -17.42 20.31 -1.71
N TRP A 43 -16.39 19.77 -2.37
CA TRP A 43 -15.25 20.56 -2.85
C TRP A 43 -15.65 21.70 -3.80
N THR A 44 -16.64 21.48 -4.67
CA THR A 44 -17.11 22.50 -5.62
C THR A 44 -17.87 23.62 -4.92
N ASN A 45 -18.56 23.31 -3.82
CA ASN A 45 -19.37 24.27 -3.07
C ASN A 45 -18.53 25.11 -2.10
N ASP A 46 -17.67 24.46 -1.31
CA ASP A 46 -16.78 25.10 -0.34
C ASP A 46 -15.46 24.30 -0.28
N PRO A 47 -14.43 24.72 -1.04
CA PRO A 47 -13.18 23.98 -1.11
C PRO A 47 -12.50 23.85 0.26
N ALA A 48 -12.33 22.61 0.71
CA ALA A 48 -11.71 22.25 1.98
C ALA A 48 -10.91 20.95 1.83
N ILE A 49 -9.82 20.81 2.58
CA ILE A 49 -9.02 19.57 2.56
C ILE A 49 -9.82 18.46 3.27
N PRO A 50 -10.21 17.38 2.57
CA PRO A 50 -10.98 16.31 3.18
C PRO A 50 -10.09 15.45 4.09
N VAL A 51 -10.54 15.24 5.32
CA VAL A 51 -9.93 14.32 6.31
C VAL A 51 -10.91 13.18 6.54
N VAL A 52 -10.68 12.04 5.88
CA VAL A 52 -11.61 10.91 5.86
C VAL A 52 -11.15 9.82 6.84
N THR A 53 -12.06 9.25 7.62
CA THR A 53 -11.75 8.07 8.45
C THR A 53 -11.36 6.88 7.58
N GLY A 54 -10.29 6.17 7.96
CA GLY A 54 -9.87 4.92 7.31
C GLY A 54 -10.62 3.70 7.84
N PHE A 55 -10.49 2.54 7.18
CA PHE A 55 -10.92 1.21 7.66
C PHE A 55 -12.44 0.99 7.82
N LEU A 56 -13.27 2.02 7.68
CA LEU A 56 -14.70 1.95 7.93
C LEU A 56 -15.55 1.97 6.66
N GLY A 57 -16.75 1.41 6.75
CA GLY A 57 -17.78 1.48 5.72
C GLY A 57 -19.19 1.29 6.30
N LYS A 58 -20.20 1.25 5.41
CA LYS A 58 -21.61 1.06 5.76
C LYS A 58 -22.16 -0.18 5.07
N GLY A 59 -22.63 -1.15 5.87
CA GLY A 59 -23.22 -2.39 5.38
C GLY A 59 -24.48 -2.12 4.56
N TRP A 60 -24.54 -2.70 3.36
CA TRP A 60 -25.61 -2.45 2.39
C TRP A 60 -27.01 -2.80 2.90
N LYS A 61 -27.16 -3.92 3.62
CA LYS A 61 -28.49 -4.35 4.11
C LYS A 61 -28.78 -3.82 5.52
N SER A 62 -27.79 -3.87 6.40
CA SER A 62 -27.97 -3.51 7.81
C SER A 62 -27.95 -2.00 8.05
N GLY A 63 -27.27 -1.23 7.19
CA GLY A 63 -26.95 0.17 7.43
C GLY A 63 -25.97 0.39 8.59
N ALA A 64 -25.43 -0.68 9.19
CA ALA A 64 -24.50 -0.62 10.30
C ALA A 64 -23.09 -0.26 9.83
N VAL A 65 -22.27 0.26 10.75
CA VAL A 65 -20.84 0.50 10.50
C VAL A 65 -20.12 -0.84 10.39
N THR A 66 -19.33 -0.99 9.34
CA THR A 66 -18.51 -2.18 9.06
C THR A 66 -17.02 -1.81 9.05
N THR A 67 -16.17 -2.82 9.15
CA THR A 67 -14.72 -2.69 9.04
C THR A 67 -14.19 -3.48 7.84
N LEU A 68 -13.18 -2.93 7.19
CA LEU A 68 -12.67 -3.39 5.88
C LEU A 68 -11.60 -4.50 5.94
N GLY A 69 -11.41 -5.12 7.10
CA GLY A 69 -10.36 -6.12 7.30
C GLY A 69 -8.92 -5.59 7.19
N ARG A 70 -7.99 -6.48 6.81
CA ARG A 70 -6.55 -6.18 6.79
C ARG A 70 -6.20 -5.13 5.74
N GLY A 71 -5.35 -4.18 6.13
CA GLY A 71 -4.98 -3.06 5.25
C GLY A 71 -6.14 -2.08 5.01
N GLY A 72 -7.13 -2.04 5.89
CA GLY A 72 -8.35 -1.28 5.67
C GLY A 72 -8.16 0.22 5.47
N SER A 73 -7.24 0.87 6.18
CA SER A 73 -6.93 2.29 5.93
C SER A 73 -6.28 2.53 4.57
N ASP A 74 -5.37 1.63 4.16
CA ASP A 74 -4.79 1.66 2.82
C ASP A 74 -5.87 1.41 1.75
N LEU A 75 -6.81 0.50 2.02
CA LEU A 75 -7.92 0.21 1.12
C LEU A 75 -8.85 1.42 1.00
N THR A 76 -9.14 2.14 2.08
CA THR A 76 -9.86 3.43 2.02
C THR A 76 -9.14 4.41 1.09
N ALA A 77 -7.82 4.56 1.23
CA ALA A 77 -7.04 5.49 0.41
C ALA A 77 -7.06 5.11 -1.07
N THR A 78 -6.86 3.84 -1.42
CA THR A 78 -6.88 3.40 -2.81
C THR A 78 -8.28 3.45 -3.42
N THR A 79 -9.33 3.19 -2.63
CA THR A 79 -10.72 3.36 -3.07
C THR A 79 -11.04 4.81 -3.39
N ILE A 80 -10.62 5.78 -2.56
CA ILE A 80 -10.78 7.21 -2.86
C ILE A 80 -10.00 7.57 -4.12
N GLY A 81 -8.75 7.09 -4.25
CA GLY A 81 -7.93 7.31 -5.44
C GLY A 81 -8.62 6.86 -6.72
N LYS A 82 -9.17 5.62 -6.74
CA LYS A 82 -9.94 5.08 -7.87
C LYS A 82 -11.24 5.85 -8.10
N ALA A 83 -11.98 6.17 -7.03
CA ALA A 83 -13.26 6.89 -7.13
C ALA A 83 -13.11 8.27 -7.79
N LEU A 84 -12.05 9.00 -7.45
CA LEU A 84 -11.80 10.36 -7.95
C LEU A 84 -10.90 10.39 -9.19
N GLY A 85 -10.34 9.26 -9.63
CA GLY A 85 -9.40 9.21 -10.76
C GLY A 85 -8.11 9.98 -10.50
N LEU A 86 -7.57 9.88 -9.28
CA LEU A 86 -6.36 10.62 -8.89
C LEU A 86 -5.11 10.11 -9.61
N ARG A 87 -4.14 11.01 -9.79
CA ARG A 87 -2.86 10.71 -10.47
C ARG A 87 -1.92 9.79 -9.68
N GLU A 88 -2.04 9.76 -8.35
CA GLU A 88 -1.27 8.90 -7.46
C GLU A 88 -1.97 8.76 -6.11
N ILE A 89 -1.68 7.65 -5.41
CA ILE A 89 -2.05 7.43 -4.01
C ILE A 89 -0.77 7.34 -3.19
N GLN A 90 -0.71 8.03 -2.05
CA GLN A 90 0.45 7.98 -1.16
C GLN A 90 0.12 7.30 0.15
N VAL A 91 0.96 6.34 0.54
CA VAL A 91 0.95 5.72 1.87
C VAL A 91 2.21 6.16 2.61
N TRP A 92 2.03 6.69 3.81
CA TRP A 92 3.12 7.24 4.61
C TRP A 92 3.46 6.29 5.76
N LYS A 93 4.73 5.92 5.86
CA LYS A 93 5.34 5.03 6.85
C LYS A 93 6.48 5.75 7.56
N ASP A 94 7.22 5.03 8.40
CA ASP A 94 8.38 5.47 9.18
C ASP A 94 9.74 5.14 8.51
N VAL A 95 9.72 4.50 7.33
CA VAL A 95 10.91 4.15 6.54
C VAL A 95 10.82 4.71 5.12
N ASP A 96 11.97 4.82 4.43
CA ASP A 96 12.14 5.40 3.09
C ASP A 96 11.54 4.56 1.94
N GLY A 97 10.36 3.98 2.14
CA GLY A 97 9.63 3.16 1.18
C GLY A 97 9.54 1.70 1.61
N VAL A 98 9.53 0.81 0.62
CA VAL A 98 9.74 -0.63 0.81
C VAL A 98 11.25 -0.89 0.78
N LEU A 99 11.77 -1.61 1.78
CA LEU A 99 13.19 -1.90 1.89
C LEU A 99 13.51 -3.33 1.42
N THR A 100 14.77 -3.58 1.06
CA THR A 100 15.28 -4.90 0.63
C THR A 100 15.17 -6.01 1.68
N CYS A 101 15.08 -5.63 2.95
CA CYS A 101 14.96 -6.49 4.13
C CYS A 101 14.47 -5.64 5.31
N ASP A 102 14.11 -6.28 6.43
CA ASP A 102 13.76 -5.57 7.66
C ASP A 102 14.99 -4.82 8.20
N PRO A 103 14.93 -3.47 8.34
CA PRO A 103 16.07 -2.67 8.79
C PRO A 103 16.45 -2.95 10.25
N ASN A 104 15.55 -3.52 11.06
CA ASN A 104 15.84 -3.94 12.43
C ASN A 104 16.68 -5.23 12.48
N ILE A 105 16.64 -6.03 11.41
CA ILE A 105 17.41 -7.28 11.28
C ILE A 105 18.69 -7.01 10.47
N CYS A 106 18.59 -6.22 9.39
CA CYS A 106 19.70 -5.93 8.48
C CYS A 106 19.89 -4.41 8.40
N PRO A 107 20.88 -3.84 9.12
CA PRO A 107 21.14 -2.39 9.12
C PRO A 107 21.46 -1.79 7.75
N ASN A 108 21.92 -2.63 6.80
CA ASN A 108 22.24 -2.23 5.43
C ASN A 108 21.03 -2.29 4.48
N ALA A 109 19.80 -2.38 5.00
CA ALA A 109 18.58 -2.39 4.20
C ALA A 109 18.48 -1.15 3.30
N LYS A 110 18.25 -1.37 2.00
CA LYS A 110 18.18 -0.30 0.99
C LYS A 110 16.74 -0.11 0.52
N PRO A 111 16.31 1.13 0.24
CA PRO A 111 15.03 1.38 -0.41
C PRO A 111 14.97 0.74 -1.81
N VAL A 112 13.86 0.08 -2.10
CA VAL A 112 13.52 -0.42 -3.43
C VAL A 112 12.75 0.69 -4.16
N PRO A 113 13.30 1.33 -5.20
CA PRO A 113 12.69 2.53 -5.77
C PRO A 113 11.39 2.24 -6.54
N HIS A 114 11.28 1.05 -7.14
CA HIS A 114 10.16 0.66 -7.98
C HIS A 114 9.79 -0.80 -7.78
N LEU A 115 8.48 -1.07 -7.67
CA LEU A 115 7.90 -2.40 -7.62
C LEU A 115 6.71 -2.48 -8.57
N THR A 116 6.37 -3.68 -9.02
CA THR A 116 5.05 -3.95 -9.59
C THR A 116 4.04 -4.27 -8.49
N PHE A 117 2.74 -4.16 -8.78
CA PHE A 117 1.70 -4.63 -7.86
C PHE A 117 1.82 -6.13 -7.55
N GLU A 118 2.29 -6.93 -8.51
CA GLU A 118 2.54 -8.37 -8.31
C GLU A 118 3.72 -8.58 -7.36
N GLU A 119 4.85 -7.92 -7.58
CA GLU A 119 6.00 -7.99 -6.67
C GLU A 119 5.64 -7.54 -5.25
N ALA A 120 4.91 -6.43 -5.12
CA ALA A 120 4.45 -5.95 -3.83
C ALA A 120 3.51 -6.93 -3.13
N ALA A 121 2.64 -7.62 -3.88
CA ALA A 121 1.72 -8.61 -3.33
C ALA A 121 2.46 -9.86 -2.84
N GLU A 122 3.43 -10.36 -3.61
CA GLU A 122 4.28 -11.48 -3.21
C GLU A 122 5.09 -11.13 -1.96
N LEU A 123 5.70 -9.94 -1.92
CA LEU A 123 6.43 -9.47 -0.73
C LEU A 123 5.54 -9.39 0.50
N ALA A 124 4.32 -8.88 0.36
CA ALA A 124 3.36 -8.82 1.46
C ALA A 124 2.91 -10.23 1.91
N TYR A 125 2.73 -11.17 0.97
CA TYR A 125 2.40 -12.57 1.27
C TYR A 125 3.47 -13.21 2.14
N PHE A 126 4.73 -12.92 1.84
CA PHE A 126 5.91 -13.36 2.57
C PHE A 126 6.21 -12.55 3.83
N GLY A 127 5.33 -11.63 4.24
CA GLY A 127 5.45 -10.91 5.51
C GLY A 127 6.39 -9.71 5.50
N ALA A 128 6.86 -9.28 4.32
CA ALA A 128 7.51 -7.98 4.21
C ALA A 128 6.51 -6.86 4.59
N GLN A 129 7.00 -5.79 5.20
CA GLN A 129 6.17 -4.67 5.70
C GLN A 129 5.68 -3.73 4.57
N VAL A 130 5.03 -4.30 3.55
CA VAL A 130 4.45 -3.60 2.39
C VAL A 130 2.94 -3.41 2.59
N LEU A 131 2.23 -2.84 1.61
CA LEU A 131 0.77 -2.79 1.60
C LEU A 131 0.17 -4.19 1.43
N HIS A 132 -0.95 -4.44 2.10
CA HIS A 132 -1.69 -5.70 1.93
C HIS A 132 -2.22 -5.85 0.48
N PRO A 133 -2.19 -7.04 -0.15
CA PRO A 133 -2.64 -7.21 -1.53
C PRO A 133 -4.07 -6.72 -1.79
N GLN A 134 -4.97 -6.95 -0.84
CA GLN A 134 -6.37 -6.49 -0.93
C GLN A 134 -6.47 -4.97 -1.01
N SER A 135 -5.62 -4.23 -0.29
CA SER A 135 -5.67 -2.77 -0.28
C SER A 135 -5.15 -2.15 -1.57
N MET A 136 -4.28 -2.84 -2.31
CA MET A 136 -3.78 -2.38 -3.60
C MET A 136 -4.76 -2.61 -4.77
N ARG A 137 -5.79 -3.44 -4.58
CA ARG A 137 -6.72 -3.84 -5.67
C ARG A 137 -7.38 -2.64 -6.37
N PRO A 138 -7.97 -1.64 -5.69
CA PRO A 138 -8.57 -0.49 -6.37
C PRO A 138 -7.54 0.32 -7.18
N ALA A 139 -6.32 0.48 -6.65
CA ALA A 139 -5.25 1.19 -7.35
C ALA A 139 -4.82 0.44 -8.62
N ARG A 140 -4.67 -0.89 -8.53
CA ARG A 140 -4.35 -1.76 -9.68
C ARG A 140 -5.43 -1.74 -10.75
N GLU A 141 -6.70 -1.80 -10.36
CA GLU A 141 -7.85 -1.76 -11.28
C GLU A 141 -8.00 -0.38 -11.95
N GLY A 142 -7.69 0.70 -11.22
CA GLY A 142 -7.70 2.07 -11.73
C GLY A 142 -6.43 2.49 -12.49
N ASP A 143 -5.43 1.61 -12.57
CA ASP A 143 -4.08 1.92 -13.09
C ASP A 143 -3.44 3.15 -12.43
N ILE A 144 -3.62 3.30 -11.11
CA ILE A 144 -3.14 4.43 -10.32
C ILE A 144 -1.88 4.01 -9.55
N PRO A 145 -0.74 4.68 -9.76
CA PRO A 145 0.47 4.40 -8.99
C PRO A 145 0.27 4.62 -7.49
N VAL A 146 0.81 3.70 -6.68
CA VAL A 146 0.88 3.84 -5.22
C VAL A 146 2.31 4.19 -4.83
N ARG A 147 2.52 5.21 -4.01
CA ARG A 147 3.83 5.59 -3.50
C ARG A 147 3.91 5.40 -2.00
N VAL A 148 4.89 4.61 -1.55
CA VAL A 148 5.22 4.46 -0.13
C VAL A 148 6.28 5.51 0.23
N LYS A 149 5.95 6.40 1.18
CA LYS A 149 6.80 7.53 1.61
C LYS A 149 7.15 7.45 3.10
N ASN A 150 8.19 8.17 3.51
CA ASN A 150 8.59 8.32 4.90
C ASN A 150 8.08 9.64 5.50
N SER A 151 7.35 9.59 6.62
CA SER A 151 6.90 10.77 7.35
C SER A 151 8.05 11.51 8.06
N TYR A 152 9.12 10.81 8.44
CA TYR A 152 10.34 11.38 9.02
C TYR A 152 11.30 11.94 7.97
N ASN A 153 11.19 11.49 6.72
CA ASN A 153 11.98 11.99 5.59
C ASN A 153 11.09 12.29 4.36
N PRO A 154 10.28 13.36 4.39
CA PRO A 154 9.30 13.63 3.33
C PRO A 154 9.88 13.91 1.94
N GLN A 155 11.17 14.24 1.87
CA GLN A 155 11.90 14.51 0.64
C GLN A 155 12.45 13.24 -0.02
N ALA A 156 12.49 12.11 0.69
CA ALA A 156 12.84 10.83 0.08
C ALA A 156 11.87 10.49 -1.07
N PRO A 157 12.37 9.92 -2.18
CA PRO A 157 11.52 9.54 -3.31
C PRO A 157 10.52 8.44 -2.94
N GLY A 158 10.88 7.58 -1.97
CA GLY A 158 10.11 6.42 -1.56
C GLY A 158 10.09 5.32 -2.63
N THR A 159 9.12 4.41 -2.51
CA THR A 159 8.90 3.31 -3.47
C THR A 159 7.65 3.59 -4.29
N VAL A 160 7.74 3.48 -5.61
CA VAL A 160 6.57 3.55 -6.50
C VAL A 160 6.16 2.15 -6.92
N ILE A 161 4.89 1.82 -6.70
CA ILE A 161 4.25 0.57 -7.08
C ILE A 161 3.35 0.83 -8.29
N THR A 162 3.62 0.16 -9.41
CA THR A 162 2.88 0.31 -10.69
C THR A 162 2.44 -1.03 -11.26
N LYS A 163 1.65 -1.02 -12.34
CA LYS A 163 1.24 -2.25 -13.03
C LYS A 163 2.40 -3.00 -13.68
N ALA A 164 3.32 -2.25 -14.29
CA ALA A 164 4.50 -2.79 -14.94
C ALA A 164 5.69 -1.83 -14.78
N ARG A 165 6.90 -2.36 -14.94
CA ARG A 165 8.16 -1.61 -14.97
C ARG A 165 9.12 -2.27 -15.95
N ASP A 166 10.09 -1.51 -16.44
CA ASP A 166 11.15 -2.07 -17.29
C ASP A 166 12.00 -3.05 -16.47
N MET A 167 12.07 -4.30 -16.95
CA MET A 167 12.78 -5.40 -16.31
C MET A 167 14.23 -5.54 -16.79
N SER A 168 14.70 -4.66 -17.69
CA SER A 168 16.05 -4.72 -18.27
C SER A 168 17.22 -4.55 -17.27
N LYS A 169 16.93 -4.15 -16.02
CA LYS A 169 17.93 -3.84 -14.98
C LYS A 169 17.61 -4.45 -13.60
N VAL A 170 16.99 -5.63 -13.55
CA VAL A 170 16.47 -6.16 -12.28
C VAL A 170 17.39 -7.21 -11.67
N ASN A 171 18.21 -6.76 -10.72
CA ASN A 171 18.76 -7.60 -9.66
C ASN A 171 17.95 -7.33 -8.39
N ILE A 172 16.80 -7.99 -8.23
CA ILE A 172 16.07 -7.94 -6.96
C ILE A 172 16.29 -9.26 -6.25
N SER A 173 16.95 -9.18 -5.10
CA SER A 173 17.04 -10.24 -4.12
C SER A 173 16.50 -9.67 -2.81
N LEU A 174 15.26 -10.03 -2.47
CA LEU A 174 14.67 -9.73 -1.17
C LEU A 174 14.71 -11.00 -0.34
N VAL A 175 15.24 -10.90 0.88
CA VAL A 175 15.27 -12.01 1.83
C VAL A 175 14.02 -11.93 2.70
N VAL A 176 13.22 -12.98 2.64
CA VAL A 176 12.02 -13.17 3.44
C VAL A 176 12.37 -13.98 4.68
N HIS A 177 11.81 -13.61 5.84
CA HIS A 177 12.00 -14.33 7.10
C HIS A 177 11.01 -15.52 7.22
N ASP A 178 11.10 -16.45 6.28
CA ASP A 178 10.53 -17.79 6.34
C ASP A 178 11.65 -18.75 5.94
N SER A 179 11.93 -19.76 6.77
CA SER A 179 13.01 -20.73 6.51
C SER A 179 12.85 -21.45 5.17
N GLU A 180 11.62 -21.67 4.70
CA GLU A 180 11.38 -22.27 3.38
C GLU A 180 11.59 -21.25 2.24
N ALA A 181 11.15 -20.00 2.44
CA ALA A 181 11.36 -18.93 1.46
C ALA A 181 12.85 -18.56 1.33
N GLN A 182 13.62 -18.58 2.42
CA GLN A 182 15.07 -18.37 2.39
C GLN A 182 15.75 -19.39 1.48
N GLN A 183 15.35 -20.65 1.49
CA GLN A 183 15.94 -21.69 0.65
C GLN A 183 15.62 -21.46 -0.84
N CYS A 184 14.38 -21.10 -1.17
CA CYS A 184 13.99 -20.77 -2.54
C CYS A 184 14.69 -19.51 -3.05
N ILE A 185 14.83 -18.48 -2.21
CA ILE A 185 15.54 -17.24 -2.56
C ILE A 185 17.03 -17.51 -2.75
N ARG A 186 17.67 -18.36 -1.91
CA ARG A 186 19.07 -18.77 -2.11
C ARG A 186 19.28 -19.53 -3.42
N ALA A 187 18.37 -20.44 -3.76
CA ALA A 187 18.43 -21.20 -5.01
C ALA A 187 18.26 -20.30 -6.25
N LEU A 188 17.31 -19.36 -6.20
CA LEU A 188 17.12 -18.38 -7.26
C LEU A 188 18.31 -17.42 -7.36
N HIS A 189 18.81 -16.93 -6.23
CA HIS A 189 19.97 -16.02 -6.23
C HIS A 189 21.22 -16.68 -6.81
N SER A 190 21.53 -17.93 -6.43
CA SER A 190 22.66 -18.69 -6.97
C SER A 190 22.51 -19.00 -8.47
N ALA A 191 21.28 -19.18 -8.95
CA ALA A 191 21.00 -19.42 -10.37
C ALA A 191 21.09 -18.16 -11.24
N PHE A 192 20.95 -16.96 -10.67
CA PHE A 192 20.76 -15.72 -11.43
C PHE A 192 21.77 -14.59 -11.11
N PHE A 193 22.54 -14.62 -10.01
CA PHE A 193 23.45 -13.55 -9.58
C PHE A 193 24.76 -14.08 -8.94
N ASP A 194 25.88 -13.32 -9.07
CA ASP A 194 27.18 -13.63 -8.44
C ASP A 194 27.12 -13.51 -6.89
N ASP A 195 27.82 -14.41 -6.18
CA ASP A 195 27.68 -14.78 -4.76
C ASP A 195 27.91 -13.70 -3.68
N GLY A 196 28.29 -12.47 -4.04
CA GLY A 196 28.80 -11.48 -3.07
C GLY A 196 27.80 -11.04 -1.99
N PHE A 197 26.53 -10.87 -2.33
CA PHE A 197 25.52 -10.29 -1.43
C PHE A 197 25.02 -11.27 -0.35
N LEU A 198 25.02 -12.58 -0.61
CA LEU A 198 24.57 -13.58 0.35
C LEU A 198 25.55 -13.74 1.53
N SER A 199 26.85 -13.56 1.28
CA SER A 199 27.88 -13.68 2.32
C SER A 199 27.72 -12.67 3.47
N GLU A 200 27.39 -11.41 3.16
CA GLU A 200 27.14 -10.36 4.16
C GLU A 200 25.87 -10.64 5.00
N VAL A 201 24.87 -11.31 4.42
CA VAL A 201 23.61 -11.64 5.11
C VAL A 201 23.73 -12.90 5.98
N GLU A 202 24.51 -13.90 5.54
CA GLU A 202 24.80 -15.09 6.34
C GLU A 202 25.66 -14.76 7.58
N GLU A 203 26.60 -13.83 7.47
CA GLU A 203 27.35 -13.30 8.62
C GLU A 203 26.43 -12.57 9.62
N ALA A 204 25.44 -11.82 9.15
CA ALA A 204 24.49 -11.14 10.02
C ALA A 204 23.48 -12.10 10.71
N ALA A 205 23.10 -13.19 10.04
CA ALA A 205 22.14 -14.17 10.56
C ALA A 205 22.76 -15.21 11.52
N SER A 206 24.09 -15.40 11.48
CA SER A 206 24.82 -16.36 12.32
C SER A 206 25.27 -15.81 13.68
N VAL A 207 25.00 -14.52 13.95
CA VAL A 207 25.32 -13.84 15.21
C VAL A 207 24.14 -13.84 16.21
N ASN A 208 23.03 -14.52 15.88
CA ASN A 208 21.87 -14.73 16.77
C ASN A 208 21.64 -16.21 17.10
#